data_AF-S9UD61-F1
#
_entry.id   AF-S9UD61-F1
#
_cell.length_a   1.000
_cell.length_b   1.000
_cell.length_c   1.000
_cell.angle_alpha   90.00
_cell.angle_beta   90.00
_cell.angle_gamma   90.00
#
_symmetry.space_group_name_H-M   'P 1'
#
loop_
_entity.id
_entity.type
_entity.pdbx_description
1 polymer ?
#
loop_
_entity_poly.entity_id
_entity_poly.type
_entity_poly.pdbx_seq_one_letter_code
_entity_poly.pdbx_strand_id
1 'polypeptide(L)'
;MKKGVKRSAREEEEARPVRQRKEGVSAKETAEAEEEDHSSAEWSDDAEDEGLYDDMEDEDEEEIIDDEDDEDYEDFQKESSGALTKALKSVSFADDAADNDKADVAVFRADQEMEGMEEGMKLEFSNKAYDSFFQLRTEYPCLSFDVITDPDGSNRTKYPLSMMLVCGSQADELSKNHLVVLRVSNICRTKHDEEDDDDSEDSFIGDEGESEESDGEEAEEVNDGEPIVNHRTITHHGTANRVRCCPHKDSQLVAVWSDAGHVQVFDLSDDVRILADFANWSKEQAKAWKGADKKKSPLKFCTPASTHQTEGYALDWSPLRQGVFASGDCNGTIFAWQPTDDGRWRCVASNTDAGMSVEELQWSPTQGDVLLSARAGGVVEVWDTRDMRASKVRWQADPTDINVADWNRARQASHLLVTGADSGAVAVWDLRKLSATEPIQRLPWHKRSITSVEFSMHNESVLSVTADDGQCTLWDLSLERDPSEEQQVIGELFNRADLTGIPDQLMFQHQGLTHPKEAHWHSQIPGMVVTTDYEGLNLFRPMNWRSLMK
;
A
#
# COMPACT_ATOMS: atom_id res chain seq x y z
N MET A 1 -36.36 54.20 -0.61
CA MET A 1 -37.68 54.69 -0.12
C MET A 1 -38.71 54.43 -1.23
N LYS A 2 -39.98 54.07 -1.03
CA LYS A 2 -40.80 53.74 0.17
C LYS A 2 -41.47 52.35 0.01
N LYS A 3 -42.03 51.77 1.08
CA LYS A 3 -42.73 50.45 1.06
C LYS A 3 -44.24 50.61 0.75
N GLY A 4 -44.82 49.66 -0.02
CA GLY A 4 -46.17 49.61 -0.62
C GLY A 4 -47.41 49.65 0.31
N VAL A 5 -48.15 48.51 0.45
CA VAL A 5 -49.20 48.17 1.47
C VAL A 5 -50.70 48.09 1.02
N LYS A 6 -51.27 46.84 1.07
CA LYS A 6 -52.70 46.42 1.28
C LYS A 6 -53.78 46.65 0.18
N ARG A 7 -54.92 45.93 0.11
CA ARG A 7 -55.34 44.50 0.43
C ARG A 7 -56.84 44.29 0.02
N SER A 8 -57.33 43.03 0.03
CA SER A 8 -58.75 42.56 0.15
C SER A 8 -59.77 42.84 -0.98
N ALA A 9 -60.87 42.08 -1.20
CA ALA A 9 -61.28 40.68 -0.86
C ALA A 9 -62.66 40.33 -1.53
N ARG A 10 -63.19 39.10 -1.27
CA ARG A 10 -64.54 38.52 -1.59
C ARG A 10 -64.64 37.80 -2.98
N GLU A 11 -65.08 36.53 -3.04
CA GLU A 11 -66.46 35.97 -3.28
C GLU A 11 -66.93 36.14 -4.76
N GLU A 12 -67.66 35.22 -5.45
CA GLU A 12 -68.24 33.90 -5.13
C GLU A 12 -68.60 33.07 -6.41
N GLU A 13 -69.11 31.84 -6.25
CA GLU A 13 -70.05 31.07 -7.13
C GLU A 13 -69.73 30.37 -8.50
N GLU A 14 -70.29 29.13 -8.61
CA GLU A 14 -71.06 28.47 -9.71
C GLU A 14 -70.47 27.84 -11.03
N ALA A 15 -70.61 26.50 -11.10
CA ALA A 15 -71.38 25.69 -12.09
C ALA A 15 -70.93 25.34 -13.56
N ARG A 16 -70.50 24.06 -13.70
CA ARG A 16 -70.94 22.97 -14.64
C ARG A 16 -71.41 23.22 -16.11
N PRO A 17 -70.99 22.31 -17.02
CA PRO A 17 -71.90 21.27 -17.60
C PRO A 17 -71.33 19.82 -17.49
N VAL A 18 -71.97 18.63 -17.71
CA VAL A 18 -73.30 18.14 -18.20
C VAL A 18 -73.37 17.88 -19.74
N ARG A 19 -73.56 16.69 -20.36
CA ARG A 19 -73.65 15.20 -20.10
C ARG A 19 -73.11 14.49 -21.40
N GLN A 20 -73.18 13.19 -21.78
CA GLN A 20 -73.95 11.92 -21.58
C GLN A 20 -72.97 10.69 -21.63
N ARG A 21 -73.23 9.38 -21.39
CA ARG A 21 -74.29 8.35 -21.67
C ARG A 21 -74.38 7.88 -23.14
N LYS A 22 -74.59 6.58 -23.50
CA LYS A 22 -74.85 5.25 -22.83
C LYS A 22 -74.32 4.13 -23.81
N GLU A 23 -74.17 2.80 -23.62
CA GLU A 23 -74.61 1.65 -22.76
C GLU A 23 -73.40 0.68 -22.49
N GLY A 24 -73.43 -0.54 -21.90
CA GLY A 24 -74.42 -1.27 -21.07
C GLY A 24 -74.64 -2.80 -21.39
N VAL A 25 -74.69 -3.67 -20.36
CA VAL A 25 -75.34 -5.03 -20.28
C VAL A 25 -74.56 -6.25 -20.90
N SER A 26 -74.46 -7.50 -20.37
CA SER A 26 -75.07 -8.30 -19.26
C SER A 26 -74.09 -9.39 -18.71
N ALA A 27 -73.94 -9.64 -17.39
CA ALA A 27 -74.48 -10.77 -16.55
C ALA A 27 -73.86 -12.21 -16.78
N LYS A 28 -73.81 -13.19 -15.84
CA LYS A 28 -74.52 -13.43 -14.55
C LYS A 28 -73.86 -14.58 -13.68
N GLU A 29 -73.78 -14.44 -12.34
CA GLU A 29 -73.85 -15.42 -11.18
C GLU A 29 -73.10 -16.80 -11.19
N THR A 30 -72.87 -17.59 -10.11
CA THR A 30 -73.26 -17.71 -8.64
C THR A 30 -72.03 -18.09 -7.75
N ALA A 31 -71.88 -17.69 -6.46
CA ALA A 31 -72.22 -18.35 -5.15
C ALA A 31 -71.56 -19.76 -4.90
N GLU A 32 -71.17 -20.24 -3.69
CA GLU A 32 -71.47 -20.00 -2.23
C GLU A 32 -70.12 -19.99 -1.40
N ALA A 33 -69.90 -19.44 -0.17
CA ALA A 33 -70.50 -19.55 1.19
C ALA A 33 -70.31 -20.94 1.87
N GLU A 34 -70.11 -21.18 3.19
CA GLU A 34 -70.09 -20.46 4.50
C GLU A 34 -68.75 -20.83 5.27
N GLU A 35 -68.23 -20.34 6.42
CA GLU A 35 -68.68 -19.78 7.74
C GLU A 35 -69.24 -20.88 8.71
N GLU A 36 -68.88 -21.10 9.99
CA GLU A 36 -68.02 -20.52 11.09
C GLU A 36 -67.48 -21.72 11.99
N ASP A 37 -66.85 -21.77 13.19
CA ASP A 37 -66.44 -20.93 14.37
C ASP A 37 -65.33 -21.64 15.27
N HIS A 38 -64.97 -21.10 16.45
CA HIS A 38 -64.14 -21.51 17.64
C HIS A 38 -64.04 -23.02 18.08
N SER A 39 -63.12 -23.49 18.96
CA SER A 39 -62.81 -23.04 20.36
C SER A 39 -61.62 -23.77 21.06
N SER A 40 -61.36 -23.43 22.34
CA SER A 40 -60.19 -23.80 23.18
C SER A 40 -60.44 -24.87 24.27
N ALA A 41 -59.39 -25.60 24.71
CA ALA A 41 -59.34 -26.30 26.02
C ALA A 41 -57.90 -26.54 26.52
N GLU A 42 -57.71 -26.61 27.84
CA GLU A 42 -56.47 -26.98 28.56
C GLU A 42 -56.60 -28.41 29.20
N TRP A 43 -55.79 -28.69 30.23
CA TRP A 43 -55.75 -29.91 31.09
C TRP A 43 -55.08 -31.17 30.47
N SER A 44 -54.34 -32.01 31.22
CA SER A 44 -53.62 -31.88 32.50
C SER A 44 -52.68 -33.09 32.69
N ASP A 45 -51.85 -33.08 33.75
CA ASP A 45 -50.85 -34.12 34.07
C ASP A 45 -51.40 -35.54 34.30
N ASP A 46 -50.57 -36.54 34.02
CA ASP A 46 -50.39 -37.77 34.83
C ASP A 46 -48.95 -38.33 34.58
N ALA A 47 -48.42 -39.18 35.48
CA ALA A 47 -46.97 -39.37 35.68
C ALA A 47 -46.45 -40.84 35.59
N GLU A 48 -45.29 -41.11 36.24
CA GLU A 48 -44.45 -42.34 36.25
C GLU A 48 -43.51 -42.43 35.02
N ASP A 49 -42.19 -42.18 35.08
CA ASP A 49 -41.08 -42.57 36.00
C ASP A 49 -40.55 -44.00 35.81
N GLU A 50 -39.45 -44.14 35.05
CA GLU A 50 -38.20 -44.81 35.43
C GLU A 50 -37.07 -44.22 34.55
N GLY A 51 -35.79 -44.26 34.98
CA GLY A 51 -34.72 -43.60 34.23
C GLY A 51 -33.34 -44.26 34.34
N LEU A 52 -32.40 -43.79 33.51
CA LEU A 52 -30.95 -44.02 33.66
C LEU A 52 -30.16 -42.93 32.91
N TYR A 53 -28.91 -42.70 33.32
CA TYR A 53 -27.93 -41.93 32.55
C TYR A 53 -27.19 -42.88 31.59
N ASP A 54 -26.86 -42.42 30.39
CA ASP A 54 -25.53 -42.67 29.80
C ASP A 54 -25.23 -41.62 28.72
N ASP A 55 -23.94 -41.45 28.40
CA ASP A 55 -23.48 -40.63 27.29
C ASP A 55 -23.68 -41.36 25.93
N MET A 56 -23.78 -40.58 24.85
CA MET A 56 -23.26 -41.00 23.54
C MET A 56 -22.49 -39.84 22.92
N GLU A 57 -21.24 -40.11 22.60
CA GLU A 57 -20.37 -39.27 21.78
C GLU A 57 -20.72 -39.57 20.31
N ASP A 58 -21.20 -38.57 19.56
CA ASP A 58 -21.31 -38.66 18.10
C ASP A 58 -19.95 -38.25 17.49
N GLU A 59 -19.13 -39.24 17.16
CA GLU A 59 -17.86 -39.06 16.42
C GLU A 59 -18.14 -38.80 14.93
N ASP A 60 -18.28 -37.53 14.52
CA ASP A 60 -18.09 -37.14 13.12
C ASP A 60 -16.57 -37.06 12.83
N GLU A 61 -16.06 -37.98 12.01
CA GLU A 61 -14.62 -38.13 11.73
C GLU A 61 -14.03 -36.90 11.01
N GLU A 62 -13.17 -36.13 11.68
CA GLU A 62 -12.34 -35.10 11.03
C GLU A 62 -11.32 -35.79 10.09
N GLU A 63 -11.28 -35.41 8.81
CA GLU A 63 -10.18 -35.79 7.89
C GLU A 63 -8.89 -35.08 8.32
N ILE A 64 -8.18 -35.67 9.27
CA ILE A 64 -6.80 -35.31 9.61
C ILE A 64 -5.95 -35.60 8.37
N ILE A 65 -5.42 -34.54 7.76
CA ILE A 65 -4.33 -34.64 6.78
C ILE A 65 -3.09 -35.08 7.57
N ASP A 66 -2.69 -36.34 7.38
CA ASP A 66 -1.55 -36.94 8.08
C ASP A 66 -0.24 -36.45 7.44
N ASP A 67 0.64 -35.83 8.23
CA ASP A 67 1.91 -35.22 7.78
C ASP A 67 3.02 -36.28 7.51
N GLU A 68 2.75 -37.32 6.72
CA GLU A 68 3.73 -38.40 6.43
C GLU A 68 4.62 -38.17 5.17
N ASP A 69 4.36 -37.17 4.33
CA ASP A 69 5.18 -36.83 3.14
C ASP A 69 6.28 -35.75 3.42
N ASP A 70 6.93 -35.82 4.59
CA ASP A 70 8.01 -34.89 5.04
C ASP A 70 9.27 -34.96 4.10
N GLU A 71 9.45 -36.02 3.29
CA GLU A 71 10.58 -36.17 2.35
C GLU A 71 10.43 -35.38 1.03
N ASP A 72 9.25 -35.38 0.40
CA ASP A 72 8.99 -34.59 -0.83
C ASP A 72 9.03 -33.07 -0.54
N TYR A 73 8.64 -32.67 0.68
CA TYR A 73 8.67 -31.28 1.15
C TYR A 73 10.10 -30.69 1.17
N GLU A 74 11.09 -31.53 1.48
CA GLU A 74 12.50 -31.14 1.56
C GLU A 74 13.11 -30.91 0.17
N ASP A 75 12.79 -31.73 -0.83
CA ASP A 75 13.34 -31.57 -2.19
C ASP A 75 12.59 -30.53 -3.03
N PHE A 76 11.26 -30.37 -2.86
CA PHE A 76 10.53 -29.27 -3.48
C PHE A 76 11.06 -27.89 -3.03
N GLN A 77 11.46 -27.74 -1.76
CA GLN A 77 12.07 -26.50 -1.26
C GLN A 77 13.48 -26.24 -1.83
N LYS A 78 14.21 -27.30 -2.24
CA LYS A 78 15.50 -27.18 -2.94
C LYS A 78 15.30 -26.82 -4.42
N GLU A 79 14.35 -27.44 -5.10
CA GLU A 79 14.03 -27.10 -6.51
C GLU A 79 13.44 -25.68 -6.63
N SER A 80 12.53 -25.28 -5.74
CA SER A 80 11.94 -23.93 -5.74
C SER A 80 13.00 -22.84 -5.54
N SER A 81 13.90 -22.98 -4.57
CA SER A 81 14.99 -22.01 -4.37
C SER A 81 16.04 -22.06 -5.50
N GLY A 82 16.27 -23.22 -6.12
CA GLY A 82 17.09 -23.37 -7.33
C GLY A 82 16.46 -22.79 -8.61
N ALA A 83 15.12 -22.69 -8.66
CA ALA A 83 14.39 -22.04 -9.73
C ALA A 83 14.35 -20.51 -9.54
N LEU A 84 14.02 -20.03 -8.34
CA LEU A 84 13.91 -18.60 -8.03
C LEU A 84 15.26 -17.87 -8.14
N THR A 85 16.38 -18.50 -7.76
CA THR A 85 17.75 -17.99 -8.02
C THR A 85 18.08 -17.80 -9.52
N LYS A 86 17.30 -18.40 -10.42
CA LYS A 86 17.44 -18.28 -11.88
C LYS A 86 16.37 -17.37 -12.51
N ALA A 87 15.28 -17.13 -11.80
CA ALA A 87 14.23 -16.20 -12.18
C ALA A 87 14.53 -14.75 -11.75
N LEU A 88 15.11 -14.58 -10.56
CA LEU A 88 15.65 -13.30 -10.09
C LEU A 88 16.75 -12.82 -11.03
N LYS A 89 16.55 -11.62 -11.60
CA LYS A 89 17.54 -10.95 -12.45
C LYS A 89 17.71 -9.52 -11.97
N SER A 90 18.94 -9.18 -11.62
CA SER A 90 19.43 -7.81 -11.72
C SER A 90 19.29 -7.35 -13.17
N VAL A 91 18.82 -6.12 -13.36
CA VAL A 91 19.00 -5.41 -14.63
C VAL A 91 19.96 -4.25 -14.37
N SER A 92 21.24 -4.60 -14.35
CA SER A 92 22.36 -3.68 -14.47
C SER A 92 22.38 -3.13 -15.90
N PHE A 93 21.80 -1.93 -16.07
CA PHE A 93 21.92 -1.17 -17.31
C PHE A 93 23.30 -0.49 -17.36
N ALA A 94 24.34 -1.28 -17.62
CA ALA A 94 25.56 -0.72 -18.20
C ALA A 94 25.19 -0.09 -19.56
N ASP A 95 25.80 1.03 -19.93
CA ASP A 95 25.52 1.70 -21.20
C ASP A 95 26.02 0.85 -22.38
N ASP A 96 25.16 -0.07 -22.85
CA ASP A 96 25.28 -0.82 -24.11
C ASP A 96 25.05 0.12 -25.33
N ALA A 97 25.45 1.39 -25.18
CA ALA A 97 25.61 2.43 -26.17
C ALA A 97 26.81 2.13 -27.10
N ALA A 98 26.87 0.89 -27.58
CA ALA A 98 27.90 0.36 -28.45
C ALA A 98 27.81 0.97 -29.86
N ASP A 99 28.32 2.20 -29.99
CA ASP A 99 28.65 2.88 -31.25
C ASP A 99 27.45 3.05 -32.22
N ASN A 100 26.22 3.15 -31.68
CA ASN A 100 24.99 3.22 -32.45
C ASN A 100 24.64 4.68 -32.81
N ASP A 101 24.82 5.04 -34.08
CA ASP A 101 24.72 6.40 -34.64
C ASP A 101 23.53 7.24 -34.11
N LYS A 102 23.82 8.20 -33.24
CA LYS A 102 23.04 9.44 -32.97
C LYS A 102 21.52 9.35 -33.22
N ALA A 103 20.82 8.56 -32.41
CA ALA A 103 19.40 8.77 -32.21
C ALA A 103 19.17 10.15 -31.55
N ASP A 104 18.16 10.89 -31.98
CA ASP A 104 17.74 12.14 -31.32
C ASP A 104 17.00 11.81 -30.01
N VAL A 105 17.76 11.51 -28.95
CA VAL A 105 17.23 11.18 -27.62
C VAL A 105 16.54 12.41 -27.00
N ALA A 106 15.23 12.49 -27.17
CA ALA A 106 14.39 13.54 -26.58
C ALA A 106 13.99 13.18 -25.14
N VAL A 107 14.03 14.17 -24.24
CA VAL A 107 13.54 14.01 -22.86
C VAL A 107 12.01 13.95 -22.87
N PHE A 108 11.45 12.79 -22.54
CA PHE A 108 9.99 12.62 -22.44
C PHE A 108 9.40 13.33 -21.21
N ARG A 109 8.20 13.91 -21.39
CA ARG A 109 7.43 14.61 -20.36
C ARG A 109 5.96 14.20 -20.42
N ALA A 110 5.46 13.56 -19.36
CA ALA A 110 4.07 13.07 -19.29
C ALA A 110 2.97 14.15 -19.28
N ASP A 111 3.32 15.44 -19.13
CA ASP A 111 2.37 16.55 -19.25
C ASP A 111 2.20 17.06 -20.69
N GLN A 112 3.13 16.73 -21.59
CA GLN A 112 3.09 17.13 -23.00
C GLN A 112 2.23 16.13 -23.81
N GLU A 113 1.51 16.62 -24.82
CA GLU A 113 0.74 15.74 -25.71
C GLU A 113 1.69 14.88 -26.55
N MET A 114 1.34 13.61 -26.79
CA MET A 114 2.18 12.63 -27.49
C MET A 114 2.23 12.85 -29.02
N GLU A 115 2.59 14.05 -29.47
CA GLU A 115 2.96 14.31 -30.86
C GLU A 115 4.33 13.67 -31.18
N GLY A 116 4.32 12.43 -31.65
CA GLY A 116 5.51 11.77 -32.23
C GLY A 116 5.94 10.44 -31.60
N MET A 117 5.25 9.94 -30.56
CA MET A 117 5.45 8.55 -30.12
C MET A 117 4.87 7.58 -31.14
N GLU A 118 5.75 6.94 -31.92
CA GLU A 118 5.38 5.82 -32.79
C GLU A 118 5.11 4.54 -31.97
N GLU A 119 4.22 3.67 -32.45
CA GLU A 119 3.91 2.38 -31.83
C GLU A 119 5.17 1.50 -31.77
N GLY A 120 5.84 1.48 -30.61
CA GLY A 120 7.08 0.73 -30.39
C GLY A 120 8.21 1.51 -29.72
N MET A 121 8.06 2.83 -29.49
CA MET A 121 9.03 3.58 -28.67
C MET A 121 9.02 3.08 -27.22
N LYS A 122 10.20 2.73 -26.70
CA LYS A 122 10.40 2.38 -25.28
C LYS A 122 10.93 3.62 -24.54
N LEU A 123 10.45 3.84 -23.31
CA LEU A 123 11.09 4.79 -22.40
C LEU A 123 12.35 4.16 -21.81
N GLU A 124 13.45 4.91 -21.86
CA GLU A 124 14.70 4.60 -21.17
C GLU A 124 14.96 5.68 -20.12
N PHE A 125 15.50 5.28 -18.97
CA PHE A 125 15.71 6.17 -17.84
C PHE A 125 17.03 6.93 -18.02
N SER A 126 17.10 8.19 -17.58
CA SER A 126 18.36 8.93 -17.58
C SER A 126 19.10 8.70 -16.28
N ASN A 127 20.28 8.06 -16.32
CA ASN A 127 21.19 7.88 -15.17
C ASN A 127 21.39 9.19 -14.36
N LYS A 128 21.42 10.33 -15.06
CA LYS A 128 21.62 11.67 -14.47
C LYS A 128 20.49 12.15 -13.55
N ALA A 129 19.30 11.56 -13.64
CA ALA A 129 18.15 11.91 -12.78
C ALA A 129 18.23 11.26 -11.38
N TYR A 130 19.13 10.31 -11.16
CA TYR A 130 19.24 9.54 -9.92
C TYR A 130 20.61 9.74 -9.24
N ASP A 131 20.64 9.62 -7.91
CA ASP A 131 21.87 9.37 -7.14
C ASP A 131 22.21 7.87 -7.21
N SER A 132 21.18 7.00 -7.20
CA SER A 132 21.28 5.56 -7.47
C SER A 132 19.96 4.99 -7.99
N PHE A 133 20.01 4.06 -8.95
CA PHE A 133 18.87 3.33 -9.52
C PHE A 133 19.22 1.85 -9.71
N PHE A 134 18.27 0.95 -9.45
CA PHE A 134 18.40 -0.48 -9.70
C PHE A 134 17.03 -1.13 -9.91
N GLN A 135 16.87 -1.90 -11.00
CA GLN A 135 15.67 -2.68 -11.26
C GLN A 135 15.92 -4.17 -10.95
N LEU A 136 15.02 -4.78 -10.18
CA LEU A 136 15.07 -6.18 -9.78
C LEU A 136 13.79 -6.89 -10.21
N ARG A 137 13.93 -7.85 -11.14
CA ARG A 137 12.81 -8.69 -11.57
C ARG A 137 12.66 -9.92 -10.69
N THR A 138 11.45 -10.18 -10.21
CA THR A 138 11.02 -11.39 -9.50
C THR A 138 10.48 -12.47 -10.46
N GLU A 139 10.22 -13.69 -9.96
CA GLU A 139 9.59 -14.78 -10.76
C GLU A 139 8.14 -14.45 -11.11
N TYR A 140 7.38 -14.05 -10.09
CA TYR A 140 6.01 -13.54 -10.20
C TYR A 140 5.98 -12.05 -9.83
N PRO A 141 5.07 -11.23 -10.40
CA PRO A 141 4.84 -9.87 -9.94
C PRO A 141 4.49 -9.83 -8.44
N CYS A 142 4.74 -8.68 -7.81
CA CYS A 142 4.39 -8.45 -6.41
C CYS A 142 3.36 -7.33 -6.31
N LEU A 143 2.14 -7.66 -5.87
CA LEU A 143 1.13 -6.64 -5.57
C LEU A 143 1.56 -5.74 -4.41
N SER A 144 2.30 -6.31 -3.45
CA SER A 144 2.70 -5.61 -2.24
C SER A 144 4.04 -6.11 -1.71
N PHE A 145 4.77 -5.19 -1.06
CA PHE A 145 6.02 -5.45 -0.37
C PHE A 145 6.14 -4.50 0.84
N ASP A 146 7.13 -4.70 1.71
CA ASP A 146 7.46 -3.72 2.76
C ASP A 146 8.98 -3.75 3.07
N VAL A 147 9.47 -2.68 3.71
CA VAL A 147 10.87 -2.46 4.07
C VAL A 147 11.15 -3.08 5.44
N ILE A 148 11.98 -4.13 5.45
CA ILE A 148 12.46 -4.75 6.69
C ILE A 148 13.48 -3.82 7.36
N THR A 149 13.33 -3.62 8.67
CA THR A 149 14.37 -2.94 9.47
C THR A 149 15.57 -3.87 9.64
N ASP A 150 16.66 -3.55 8.94
CA ASP A 150 17.91 -4.32 8.93
C ASP A 150 18.86 -3.94 10.10
N PRO A 151 19.85 -4.79 10.44
CA PRO A 151 20.81 -4.49 11.50
C PRO A 151 21.94 -3.53 11.06
N ASP A 152 21.97 -3.10 9.80
CA ASP A 152 23.06 -2.31 9.21
C ASP A 152 23.05 -0.84 9.69
N GLY A 153 21.94 -0.39 10.33
CA GLY A 153 21.82 0.90 11.01
C GLY A 153 20.92 1.93 10.31
N SER A 154 20.59 3.02 11.01
CA SER A 154 19.69 4.08 10.51
C SER A 154 20.45 5.28 9.91
N ASN A 155 19.76 6.09 9.11
CA ASN A 155 20.26 7.30 8.45
C ASN A 155 21.49 7.06 7.58
N ARG A 156 21.54 5.91 6.89
CA ARG A 156 22.64 5.52 6.00
C ARG A 156 22.59 6.34 4.71
N THR A 157 23.66 7.09 4.45
CA THR A 157 23.77 8.02 3.31
C THR A 157 25.06 7.87 2.51
N LYS A 158 26.07 7.15 3.05
CA LYS A 158 27.29 6.78 2.34
C LYS A 158 27.07 5.49 1.54
N TYR A 159 27.70 5.42 0.37
CA TYR A 159 27.73 4.24 -0.49
C TYR A 159 28.90 3.31 -0.12
N PRO A 160 28.86 2.01 -0.46
CA PRO A 160 27.71 1.29 -1.02
C PRO A 160 26.58 1.10 0.00
N LEU A 161 25.34 1.11 -0.48
CA LEU A 161 24.14 0.90 0.33
C LEU A 161 23.70 -0.57 0.33
N SER A 162 22.91 -0.93 1.34
CA SER A 162 22.29 -2.25 1.54
C SER A 162 20.87 -2.07 2.08
N MET A 163 19.95 -2.99 1.79
CA MET A 163 18.60 -2.97 2.35
C MET A 163 18.01 -4.38 2.46
N MET A 164 16.96 -4.52 3.26
CA MET A 164 16.12 -5.71 3.26
C MET A 164 14.66 -5.37 2.93
N LEU A 165 14.01 -6.23 2.15
CA LEU A 165 12.61 -6.11 1.75
C LEU A 165 11.90 -7.45 1.96
N VAL A 166 10.59 -7.44 2.20
CA VAL A 166 9.73 -8.62 2.06
C VAL A 166 8.71 -8.37 0.98
N CYS A 167 8.62 -9.26 0.01
CA CYS A 167 7.74 -9.12 -1.15
C CYS A 167 6.77 -10.30 -1.22
N GLY A 168 5.50 -10.05 -1.47
CA GLY A 168 4.49 -11.09 -1.64
C GLY A 168 4.19 -11.35 -3.11
N SER A 169 4.21 -12.61 -3.55
CA SER A 169 3.97 -12.98 -4.95
C SER A 169 2.50 -12.89 -5.36
N GLN A 170 2.28 -12.79 -6.68
CA GLN A 170 1.03 -13.10 -7.36
C GLN A 170 1.25 -14.19 -8.43
N ALA A 171 1.06 -15.45 -8.05
CA ALA A 171 1.16 -16.62 -8.94
C ALA A 171 -0.23 -17.13 -9.39
N ASP A 172 -0.28 -17.74 -10.58
CA ASP A 172 -1.52 -18.28 -11.20
C ASP A 172 -2.26 -19.36 -10.38
N GLU A 173 -1.59 -19.95 -9.39
CA GLU A 173 -2.12 -21.00 -8.51
C GLU A 173 -1.83 -20.64 -7.04
N LEU A 174 -2.86 -20.73 -6.18
CA LEU A 174 -2.79 -20.32 -4.77
C LEU A 174 -1.61 -20.96 -4.00
N SER A 175 -1.27 -22.21 -4.30
CA SER A 175 -0.19 -22.98 -3.67
C SER A 175 1.22 -22.67 -4.16
N LYS A 176 1.38 -21.94 -5.27
CA LYS A 176 2.69 -21.48 -5.78
C LYS A 176 3.16 -20.17 -5.16
N ASN A 177 2.27 -19.51 -4.43
CA ASN A 177 2.58 -18.23 -3.81
C ASN A 177 3.58 -18.38 -2.65
N HIS A 178 4.33 -17.32 -2.41
CA HIS A 178 5.40 -17.28 -1.44
C HIS A 178 5.77 -15.84 -1.09
N LEU A 179 6.36 -15.68 0.09
CA LEU A 179 7.04 -14.45 0.49
C LEU A 179 8.52 -14.57 0.14
N VAL A 180 9.05 -13.58 -0.58
CA VAL A 180 10.48 -13.44 -0.85
C VAL A 180 11.04 -12.42 0.12
N VAL A 181 11.88 -12.88 1.05
CA VAL A 181 12.70 -12.00 1.89
C VAL A 181 13.99 -11.73 1.13
N LEU A 182 14.22 -10.48 0.76
CA LEU A 182 15.37 -10.02 -0.02
C LEU A 182 16.37 -9.30 0.89
N ARG A 183 17.67 -9.46 0.62
CA ARG A 183 18.72 -8.49 1.00
C ARG A 183 19.45 -8.06 -0.27
N VAL A 184 19.26 -6.80 -0.64
CA VAL A 184 20.03 -6.15 -1.71
C VAL A 184 21.22 -5.46 -1.07
N SER A 185 22.41 -5.59 -1.65
CA SER A 185 23.66 -5.06 -1.12
C SER A 185 24.58 -4.65 -2.27
N ASN A 186 25.66 -3.90 -2.00
CA ASN A 186 26.49 -3.30 -3.05
C ASN A 186 25.70 -2.38 -4.01
N ILE A 187 24.70 -1.65 -3.49
CA ILE A 187 24.02 -0.61 -4.27
C ILE A 187 24.96 0.59 -4.35
N CYS A 188 25.43 0.93 -5.55
CA CYS A 188 26.35 2.05 -5.82
C CYS A 188 25.62 3.30 -6.37
N ARG A 189 26.37 4.38 -6.64
CA ARG A 189 25.87 5.58 -7.35
C ARG A 189 25.68 5.29 -8.85
N THR A 190 24.74 5.97 -9.51
CA THR A 190 24.54 5.92 -10.98
C THR A 190 25.34 6.97 -11.76
N LYS A 191 26.22 7.74 -11.09
CA LYS A 191 26.83 8.95 -11.65
C LYS A 191 28.20 8.79 -12.31
N HIS A 192 28.81 7.62 -12.24
CA HIS A 192 30.20 7.40 -12.67
C HIS A 192 30.31 6.17 -13.58
N ASP A 193 30.34 6.41 -14.89
CA ASP A 193 30.96 5.52 -15.89
C ASP A 193 32.19 6.20 -16.56
N GLU A 194 32.41 7.51 -16.31
CA GLU A 194 33.66 8.23 -16.61
C GLU A 194 34.03 9.18 -15.45
N GLU A 195 35.27 9.66 -15.47
CA GLU A 195 35.98 10.39 -14.40
C GLU A 195 35.48 11.83 -14.19
N ASP A 196 35.36 12.28 -12.93
CA ASP A 196 35.60 13.64 -12.41
C ASP A 196 34.94 13.82 -11.01
N ASP A 197 35.61 13.36 -9.94
CA ASP A 197 35.22 13.68 -8.55
C ASP A 197 35.87 15.00 -8.10
N ASP A 198 35.24 16.12 -8.45
CA ASP A 198 35.44 17.44 -7.80
C ASP A 198 34.13 17.87 -7.12
N ASP A 199 33.63 17.01 -6.22
CA ASP A 199 32.43 17.21 -5.38
C ASP A 199 32.76 18.19 -4.22
N SER A 200 33.41 19.33 -4.54
CA SER A 200 33.80 20.39 -3.60
C SER A 200 32.56 21.16 -3.08
N GLU A 201 32.54 21.45 -1.77
CA GLU A 201 31.28 21.70 -1.03
C GLU A 201 30.54 23.03 -1.36
N ASP A 202 31.04 23.87 -2.27
CA ASP A 202 30.67 25.30 -2.36
C ASP A 202 30.28 25.79 -3.78
N SER A 203 29.29 25.13 -4.42
CA SER A 203 28.68 25.61 -5.69
C SER A 203 27.18 25.92 -5.58
N PHE A 204 26.81 26.74 -4.58
CA PHE A 204 25.56 27.50 -4.64
C PHE A 204 25.61 28.53 -5.79
N ILE A 205 24.47 28.85 -6.40
CA ILE A 205 24.41 29.76 -7.55
C ILE A 205 24.68 31.21 -7.09
N GLY A 206 25.93 31.68 -7.22
CA GLY A 206 26.25 33.10 -7.30
C GLY A 206 27.31 33.67 -6.35
N ASP A 207 28.47 33.02 -6.21
CA ASP A 207 29.69 33.68 -5.68
C ASP A 207 30.90 33.45 -6.60
N GLU A 208 31.83 34.41 -6.66
CA GLU A 208 33.07 34.34 -7.44
C GLU A 208 34.27 34.42 -6.47
N GLY A 209 34.82 33.27 -6.06
CA GLY A 209 35.84 33.17 -5.00
C GLY A 209 37.00 32.21 -5.33
N GLU A 210 38.21 32.74 -5.39
CA GLU A 210 39.47 32.12 -5.84
C GLU A 210 39.84 30.75 -5.24
N SER A 211 40.40 29.87 -6.07
CA SER A 211 40.89 28.51 -5.75
C SER A 211 42.28 28.46 -5.09
N GLU A 212 42.50 27.55 -4.14
CA GLU A 212 43.83 26.98 -3.85
C GLU A 212 43.75 25.43 -3.80
N GLU A 213 44.74 24.76 -4.40
CA GLU A 213 44.79 23.30 -4.58
C GLU A 213 45.30 22.56 -3.32
N SER A 214 44.89 21.30 -3.13
CA SER A 214 45.47 20.38 -2.14
C SER A 214 45.56 18.96 -2.69
N ASP A 215 46.79 18.50 -2.96
CA ASP A 215 47.09 17.16 -3.47
C ASP A 215 46.61 16.02 -2.54
N GLY A 216 45.87 15.06 -3.12
CA GLY A 216 46.13 13.62 -3.00
C GLY A 216 45.88 12.92 -1.65
N GLU A 217 44.72 12.29 -1.53
CA GLU A 217 44.57 11.01 -0.82
C GLU A 217 44.23 9.89 -1.83
N GLU A 218 44.42 8.63 -1.43
CA GLU A 218 44.35 7.47 -2.34
C GLU A 218 42.90 7.22 -2.77
N ALA A 219 42.67 7.05 -4.08
CA ALA A 219 41.38 6.63 -4.61
C ALA A 219 41.06 5.21 -4.11
N GLU A 220 40.18 5.08 -3.12
CA GLU A 220 39.59 3.79 -2.78
C GLU A 220 38.88 3.24 -4.03
N GLU A 221 39.17 1.99 -4.40
CA GLU A 221 38.58 1.34 -5.58
C GLU A 221 37.04 1.35 -5.43
N VAL A 222 36.37 2.24 -6.19
CA VAL A 222 34.90 2.37 -6.21
C VAL A 222 34.32 1.19 -6.97
N ASN A 223 34.34 0.02 -6.31
CA ASN A 223 33.95 -1.30 -6.79
C ASN A 223 32.90 -1.24 -7.91
N ASP A 224 33.27 -1.70 -9.11
CA ASP A 224 32.55 -1.67 -10.41
C ASP A 224 31.18 -2.38 -10.33
N GLY A 225 30.25 -1.77 -9.60
CA GLY A 225 29.47 -2.54 -8.63
C GLY A 225 28.06 -2.91 -9.05
N GLU A 226 27.88 -4.09 -9.64
CA GLU A 226 26.55 -4.70 -9.72
C GLU A 226 25.97 -4.95 -8.30
N PRO A 227 24.69 -4.60 -8.05
CA PRO A 227 24.05 -4.90 -6.77
C PRO A 227 23.84 -6.41 -6.54
N ILE A 228 24.32 -6.90 -5.41
CA ILE A 228 24.25 -8.30 -4.99
C ILE A 228 22.94 -8.56 -4.26
N VAL A 229 22.09 -9.41 -4.84
CA VAL A 229 20.78 -9.81 -4.30
C VAL A 229 20.86 -11.22 -3.70
N ASN A 230 20.69 -11.32 -2.38
CA ASN A 230 20.49 -12.58 -1.66
C ASN A 230 19.02 -12.69 -1.26
N HIS A 231 18.47 -13.91 -1.18
CA HIS A 231 17.07 -14.09 -0.80
C HIS A 231 16.79 -15.35 0.02
N ARG A 232 15.62 -15.37 0.66
CA ARG A 232 14.99 -16.49 1.36
C ARG A 232 13.52 -16.56 0.97
N THR A 233 12.98 -17.77 0.80
CA THR A 233 11.61 -18.01 0.37
C THR A 233 10.81 -18.70 1.47
N ILE A 234 9.57 -18.26 1.68
CA ILE A 234 8.62 -18.81 2.65
C ILE A 234 7.30 -19.09 1.93
N THR A 235 6.79 -20.33 2.01
CA THR A 235 5.51 -20.72 1.40
C THR A 235 4.35 -19.90 1.95
N HIS A 236 3.46 -19.41 1.08
CA HIS A 236 2.25 -18.69 1.44
C HIS A 236 1.09 -19.18 0.58
N HIS A 237 -0.12 -19.28 1.15
CA HIS A 237 -1.29 -19.74 0.41
C HIS A 237 -2.16 -18.58 -0.06
N GLY A 238 -2.26 -18.45 -1.38
CA GLY A 238 -2.98 -17.36 -2.05
C GLY A 238 -2.09 -16.16 -2.39
N THR A 239 -2.62 -15.27 -3.24
CA THR A 239 -1.96 -14.02 -3.63
C THR A 239 -1.82 -13.11 -2.43
N ALA A 240 -0.62 -12.54 -2.23
CA ALA A 240 -0.35 -11.59 -1.16
C ALA A 240 -0.85 -10.18 -1.52
N ASN A 241 -2.16 -9.95 -1.38
CA ASN A 241 -2.84 -8.68 -1.67
C ASN A 241 -2.23 -7.48 -0.91
N ARG A 242 -1.81 -7.67 0.35
CA ARG A 242 -1.02 -6.68 1.09
C ARG A 242 -0.06 -7.31 2.09
N VAL A 243 1.17 -6.82 2.14
CA VAL A 243 2.26 -7.21 3.04
C VAL A 243 2.62 -6.00 3.90
N ARG A 244 2.68 -6.16 5.24
CA ARG A 244 3.17 -5.10 6.14
C ARG A 244 4.07 -5.62 7.25
N CYS A 245 5.19 -4.95 7.45
CA CYS A 245 6.15 -5.14 8.54
C CYS A 245 5.65 -4.48 9.83
N CYS A 246 5.92 -5.12 10.96
CA CYS A 246 5.66 -4.58 12.29
C CYS A 246 6.65 -3.42 12.58
N PRO A 247 6.20 -2.18 12.85
CA PRO A 247 7.08 -1.00 13.00
C PRO A 247 7.85 -0.95 14.33
N HIS A 248 7.84 -2.03 15.12
CA HIS A 248 8.50 -2.09 16.41
C HIS A 248 9.92 -2.64 16.26
N LYS A 249 10.94 -1.87 16.68
CA LYS A 249 12.37 -2.13 16.39
C LYS A 249 12.89 -3.54 16.72
N ASP A 250 12.33 -4.20 17.74
CA ASP A 250 12.72 -5.54 18.17
C ASP A 250 11.79 -6.65 17.62
N SER A 251 11.07 -6.37 16.52
CA SER A 251 10.05 -7.26 15.94
C SER A 251 10.22 -7.39 14.43
N GLN A 252 10.55 -8.61 13.97
CA GLN A 252 10.55 -8.96 12.54
C GLN A 252 9.24 -9.69 12.17
N LEU A 253 8.12 -9.26 12.78
CA LEU A 253 6.80 -9.78 12.43
C LEU A 253 6.31 -9.13 11.13
N VAL A 254 5.72 -9.92 10.24
CA VAL A 254 5.14 -9.47 8.98
C VAL A 254 3.73 -10.04 8.88
N ALA A 255 2.74 -9.18 8.67
CA ALA A 255 1.38 -9.58 8.37
C ALA A 255 1.17 -9.59 6.86
N VAL A 256 0.40 -10.55 6.36
CA VAL A 256 0.05 -10.68 4.94
C VAL A 256 -1.43 -10.96 4.82
N TRP A 257 -2.14 -10.11 4.08
CA TRP A 257 -3.51 -10.35 3.64
C TRP A 257 -3.49 -11.15 2.35
N SER A 258 -4.30 -12.22 2.28
CA SER A 258 -4.39 -13.13 1.14
C SER A 258 -5.74 -13.03 0.38
N ASP A 259 -5.71 -13.26 -0.95
CA ASP A 259 -6.90 -13.49 -1.78
C ASP A 259 -7.75 -14.68 -1.28
N ALA A 260 -7.12 -15.63 -0.59
CA ALA A 260 -7.76 -16.78 0.04
C ALA A 260 -8.49 -16.42 1.37
N GLY A 261 -8.98 -15.18 1.50
CA GLY A 261 -9.91 -14.75 2.54
C GLY A 261 -9.38 -14.73 3.97
N HIS A 262 -8.07 -14.63 4.17
CA HIS A 262 -7.47 -14.70 5.51
C HIS A 262 -6.19 -13.87 5.62
N VAL A 263 -5.82 -13.53 6.86
CA VAL A 263 -4.56 -12.84 7.19
C VAL A 263 -3.63 -13.77 7.95
N GLN A 264 -2.38 -13.85 7.48
CA GLN A 264 -1.30 -14.62 8.10
C GLN A 264 -0.30 -13.67 8.78
N VAL A 265 0.35 -14.12 9.86
CA VAL A 265 1.48 -13.41 10.49
C VAL A 265 2.68 -14.34 10.56
N PHE A 266 3.80 -13.88 10.00
CA PHE A 266 5.08 -14.56 9.97
C PHE A 266 6.11 -13.84 10.86
N ASP A 267 7.13 -14.56 11.30
CA ASP A 267 8.28 -14.08 12.05
C ASP A 267 9.55 -14.35 11.25
N LEU A 268 10.12 -13.29 10.70
CA LEU A 268 11.27 -13.36 9.81
C LEU A 268 12.60 -13.26 10.56
N SER A 269 12.61 -13.31 11.89
CA SER A 269 13.81 -13.06 12.72
C SER A 269 14.99 -13.98 12.38
N ASP A 270 14.74 -15.25 12.04
CA ASP A 270 15.77 -16.19 11.61
C ASP A 270 16.26 -15.90 10.19
N ASP A 271 15.37 -15.57 9.25
CA ASP A 271 15.70 -15.27 7.84
C ASP A 271 16.45 -13.95 7.69
N VAL A 272 16.05 -12.91 8.42
CA VAL A 272 16.75 -11.62 8.52
C VAL A 272 18.18 -11.81 9.05
N ARG A 273 18.36 -12.65 10.09
CA ARG A 273 19.69 -12.98 10.61
C ARG A 273 20.54 -13.76 9.59
N ILE A 274 19.94 -14.72 8.89
CA ILE A 274 20.61 -15.52 7.85
C ILE A 274 21.07 -14.64 6.68
N LEU A 275 20.24 -13.69 6.24
CA LEU A 275 20.59 -12.77 5.16
C LEU A 275 21.62 -11.72 5.60
N ALA A 276 21.55 -11.22 6.84
CA ALA A 276 22.52 -10.26 7.38
C ALA A 276 23.96 -10.79 7.36
N ASP A 277 24.18 -12.06 7.74
CA ASP A 277 25.49 -12.73 7.69
C ASP A 277 25.50 -13.93 6.74
N PHE A 278 24.96 -13.73 5.54
CA PHE A 278 24.89 -14.76 4.49
C PHE A 278 26.27 -15.34 4.16
N ALA A 279 27.31 -14.49 4.22
CA ALA A 279 28.68 -14.85 3.89
C ALA A 279 29.31 -15.81 4.90
N ASN A 280 28.93 -15.80 6.19
CA ASN A 280 29.37 -16.83 7.14
C ASN A 280 28.39 -18.00 7.19
N TRP A 281 27.08 -17.75 7.14
CA TRP A 281 26.05 -18.80 7.11
C TRP A 281 26.29 -19.82 5.98
N SER A 282 26.60 -19.35 4.77
CA SER A 282 26.95 -20.21 3.62
C SER A 282 28.19 -21.08 3.90
N LYS A 283 29.23 -20.50 4.53
CA LYS A 283 30.44 -21.23 4.96
C LYS A 283 30.19 -22.19 6.13
N GLU A 284 29.08 -22.06 6.86
CA GLU A 284 28.68 -22.97 7.93
C GLU A 284 27.79 -24.09 7.40
N GLN A 285 26.81 -23.82 6.53
CA GLN A 285 26.07 -24.85 5.81
C GLN A 285 27.00 -25.81 5.05
N ALA A 286 28.02 -25.28 4.36
CA ALA A 286 29.03 -26.09 3.67
C ALA A 286 29.85 -27.04 4.59
N LYS A 287 29.75 -26.89 5.91
CA LYS A 287 30.35 -27.78 6.93
C LYS A 287 29.30 -28.63 7.66
N ALA A 288 28.05 -28.17 7.72
CA ALA A 288 26.97 -28.74 8.52
C ALA A 288 26.26 -29.95 7.89
N TRP A 289 27.00 -30.86 7.25
CA TRP A 289 26.43 -32.13 6.76
C TRP A 289 26.27 -33.15 7.90
N LYS A 290 25.33 -32.88 8.82
CA LYS A 290 24.73 -33.87 9.75
C LYS A 290 23.62 -33.25 10.61
N GLY A 291 22.42 -33.80 10.48
CA GLY A 291 21.25 -33.47 11.30
C GLY A 291 20.40 -32.37 10.68
N ALA A 292 19.17 -32.72 10.30
CA ALA A 292 18.12 -31.74 10.08
C ALA A 292 17.57 -31.34 11.45
N ASP A 293 18.01 -30.19 11.98
CA ASP A 293 17.25 -29.52 13.04
C ASP A 293 15.87 -29.16 12.46
N LYS A 294 14.77 -29.63 13.08
CA LYS A 294 13.41 -29.29 12.60
C LYS A 294 13.27 -27.76 12.58
N LYS A 295 13.23 -27.19 11.36
CA LYS A 295 12.95 -25.77 11.13
C LYS A 295 11.64 -25.44 11.85
N LYS A 296 11.65 -24.41 12.69
CA LYS A 296 10.41 -23.85 13.22
C LYS A 296 9.68 -23.18 12.06
N SER A 297 8.37 -23.38 11.96
CA SER A 297 7.58 -22.61 11.00
C SER A 297 7.69 -21.11 11.32
N PRO A 298 7.90 -20.24 10.31
CA PRO A 298 7.85 -18.80 10.50
C PRO A 298 6.42 -18.31 10.79
N LEU A 299 5.39 -19.05 10.36
CA LEU A 299 3.98 -18.73 10.60
C LEU A 299 3.66 -18.80 12.10
N LYS A 300 3.06 -17.74 12.65
CA LYS A 300 2.63 -17.62 14.05
C LYS A 300 1.12 -17.52 14.22
N PHE A 301 0.43 -16.93 13.24
CA PHE A 301 -1.00 -16.74 13.29
C PHE A 301 -1.61 -16.83 11.89
N CYS A 302 -2.84 -17.34 11.83
CA CYS A 302 -3.73 -17.26 10.68
C CYS A 302 -5.13 -16.93 11.23
N THR A 303 -5.84 -15.99 10.62
CA THR A 303 -7.21 -15.64 11.06
C THR A 303 -8.17 -16.82 10.87
N PRO A 304 -9.06 -17.12 11.84
CA PRO A 304 -10.07 -18.16 11.67
C PRO A 304 -10.91 -17.95 10.41
N ALA A 305 -11.19 -19.02 9.64
CA ALA A 305 -11.93 -18.97 8.38
C ALA A 305 -13.39 -18.44 8.48
N SER A 306 -13.91 -18.28 9.70
CA SER A 306 -15.20 -17.64 9.99
C SER A 306 -15.12 -16.11 10.19
N THR A 307 -13.93 -15.51 10.07
CA THR A 307 -13.67 -14.08 10.31
C THR A 307 -14.05 -13.24 9.09
N HIS A 308 -13.28 -13.38 8.02
CA HIS A 308 -13.42 -12.63 6.77
C HIS A 308 -14.09 -13.55 5.75
N GLN A 309 -15.16 -13.06 5.10
CA GLN A 309 -15.98 -13.85 4.19
C GLN A 309 -15.60 -13.64 2.71
N THR A 310 -14.64 -12.75 2.47
CA THR A 310 -14.07 -12.37 1.17
C THR A 310 -12.59 -12.07 1.37
N GLU A 311 -11.87 -11.89 0.27
CA GLU A 311 -10.62 -11.14 0.27
C GLU A 311 -10.81 -9.66 0.69
N GLY A 312 -9.72 -8.91 0.60
CA GLY A 312 -9.57 -7.52 0.99
C GLY A 312 -8.15 -7.04 0.67
N TYR A 313 -7.86 -5.80 1.06
CA TYR A 313 -6.54 -5.18 0.89
C TYR A 313 -6.07 -4.46 2.16
N ALA A 314 -6.99 -3.98 3.00
CA ALA A 314 -6.65 -3.12 4.13
C ALA A 314 -5.99 -3.86 5.29
N LEU A 315 -4.74 -3.50 5.58
CA LEU A 315 -3.89 -4.10 6.62
C LEU A 315 -2.86 -3.07 7.13
N ASP A 316 -2.81 -2.84 8.45
CA ASP A 316 -1.77 -2.00 9.09
C ASP A 316 -1.50 -2.40 10.56
N TRP A 317 -0.27 -2.17 11.01
CA TRP A 317 0.19 -2.44 12.37
C TRP A 317 0.15 -1.17 13.23
N SER A 318 -0.33 -1.28 14.47
CA SER A 318 -0.37 -0.14 15.39
C SER A 318 1.06 0.30 15.75
N PRO A 319 1.49 1.54 15.47
CA PRO A 319 2.83 2.02 15.83
C PRO A 319 2.98 2.30 17.34
N LEU A 320 1.94 2.03 18.15
CA LEU A 320 1.86 2.35 19.57
C LEU A 320 1.47 1.14 20.46
N ARG A 321 0.89 0.08 19.89
CA ARG A 321 0.50 -1.13 20.63
C ARG A 321 1.24 -2.34 20.06
N GLN A 322 2.20 -2.85 20.83
CA GLN A 322 3.11 -3.90 20.37
C GLN A 322 2.36 -5.14 19.87
N GLY A 323 2.64 -5.54 18.62
CA GLY A 323 2.03 -6.69 17.97
C GLY A 323 0.54 -6.55 17.62
N VAL A 324 -0.08 -5.39 17.80
CA VAL A 324 -1.47 -5.15 17.38
C VAL A 324 -1.51 -4.76 15.91
N PHE A 325 -2.41 -5.37 15.14
CA PHE A 325 -2.74 -4.97 13.77
C PHE A 325 -4.24 -4.88 13.54
N ALA A 326 -4.65 -4.20 12.47
CA ALA A 326 -6.03 -4.14 11.99
C ALA A 326 -6.11 -4.73 10.58
N SER A 327 -7.26 -5.30 10.24
CA SER A 327 -7.51 -6.01 8.98
C SER A 327 -8.96 -5.75 8.51
N GLY A 328 -9.18 -5.44 7.23
CA GLY A 328 -10.52 -5.18 6.67
C GLY A 328 -10.75 -5.76 5.27
N ASP A 329 -12.00 -6.18 5.01
CA ASP A 329 -12.39 -6.94 3.80
C ASP A 329 -13.31 -6.19 2.82
N CYS A 330 -13.50 -6.80 1.64
CA CYS A 330 -14.37 -6.31 0.57
C CYS A 330 -15.87 -6.24 0.95
N ASN A 331 -16.32 -6.95 2.00
CA ASN A 331 -17.67 -6.83 2.56
C ASN A 331 -17.82 -5.64 3.53
N GLY A 332 -16.73 -4.91 3.78
CA GLY A 332 -16.70 -3.72 4.61
C GLY A 332 -16.44 -3.98 6.09
N THR A 333 -16.09 -5.21 6.49
CA THR A 333 -15.80 -5.54 7.89
C THR A 333 -14.41 -5.03 8.30
N ILE A 334 -14.21 -4.82 9.60
CA ILE A 334 -12.93 -4.39 10.19
C ILE A 334 -12.71 -5.20 11.48
N PHE A 335 -11.54 -5.81 11.61
CA PHE A 335 -11.10 -6.53 12.81
C PHE A 335 -9.77 -5.96 13.32
N ALA A 336 -9.54 -6.03 14.62
CA ALA A 336 -8.27 -5.71 15.26
C ALA A 336 -7.79 -6.89 16.11
N TRP A 337 -6.51 -7.23 16.01
CA TRP A 337 -5.91 -8.42 16.58
C TRP A 337 -4.82 -8.05 17.59
N GLN A 338 -4.66 -8.84 18.64
CA GLN A 338 -3.58 -8.70 19.62
C GLN A 338 -3.00 -10.07 19.98
N PRO A 339 -1.66 -10.20 20.11
CA PRO A 339 -1.05 -11.38 20.72
C PRO A 339 -1.43 -11.52 22.20
N THR A 340 -1.39 -12.74 22.71
CA THR A 340 -1.61 -13.09 24.12
C THR A 340 -0.36 -13.73 24.72
N ASP A 341 -0.24 -13.70 26.05
CA ASP A 341 0.96 -14.15 26.80
C ASP A 341 1.30 -15.63 26.60
N ASP A 342 0.37 -16.42 26.07
CA ASP A 342 0.54 -17.84 25.68
C ASP A 342 1.07 -18.04 24.24
N GLY A 343 1.37 -16.96 23.52
CA GLY A 343 1.86 -16.99 22.15
C GLY A 343 0.78 -17.15 21.07
N ARG A 344 -0.51 -17.03 21.43
CA ARG A 344 -1.64 -17.00 20.49
C ARG A 344 -2.00 -15.55 20.11
N TRP A 345 -3.00 -15.41 19.25
CA TRP A 345 -3.64 -14.13 18.92
C TRP A 345 -5.15 -14.20 19.18
N ARG A 346 -5.74 -13.06 19.51
CA ARG A 346 -7.19 -12.89 19.69
C ARG A 346 -7.70 -11.64 18.98
N CYS A 347 -8.93 -11.67 18.52
CA CYS A 347 -9.66 -10.45 18.17
C CYS A 347 -9.89 -9.62 19.45
N VAL A 348 -9.66 -8.31 19.37
CA VAL A 348 -9.86 -7.36 20.48
C VAL A 348 -10.92 -6.30 20.19
N ALA A 349 -11.21 -6.06 18.91
CA ALA A 349 -12.28 -5.18 18.45
C ALA A 349 -12.70 -5.60 17.04
N SER A 350 -13.98 -5.48 16.71
CA SER A 350 -14.46 -5.64 15.34
C SER A 350 -15.70 -4.81 15.05
N ASN A 351 -15.85 -4.42 13.78
CA ASN A 351 -17.12 -4.06 13.18
C ASN A 351 -17.41 -5.07 12.06
N THR A 352 -18.61 -5.66 12.08
CA THR A 352 -19.08 -6.63 11.07
C THR A 352 -20.41 -6.20 10.47
N ASP A 353 -20.68 -4.89 10.45
CA ASP A 353 -21.84 -4.34 9.77
C ASP A 353 -21.55 -4.29 8.27
N ALA A 354 -22.43 -4.83 7.43
CA ALA A 354 -22.22 -4.89 5.99
C ALA A 354 -22.08 -3.48 5.39
N GLY A 355 -21.02 -3.24 4.62
CA GLY A 355 -20.67 -1.92 4.10
C GLY A 355 -20.08 -1.96 2.70
N MET A 356 -19.48 -0.84 2.30
CA MET A 356 -18.56 -0.82 1.15
C MET A 356 -17.20 -1.37 1.59
N SER A 357 -16.50 -2.01 0.65
CA SER A 357 -15.13 -2.52 0.78
C SER A 357 -14.19 -1.55 1.50
N VAL A 358 -13.28 -2.10 2.33
CA VAL A 358 -12.22 -1.34 3.00
C VAL A 358 -10.92 -1.51 2.23
N GLU A 359 -10.50 -0.45 1.54
CA GLU A 359 -9.29 -0.45 0.70
C GLU A 359 -8.02 -0.15 1.52
N GLU A 360 -8.17 0.67 2.58
CA GLU A 360 -7.08 1.11 3.44
C GLU A 360 -7.48 1.13 4.92
N LEU A 361 -6.54 0.77 5.80
CA LEU A 361 -6.63 0.95 7.24
C LEU A 361 -5.32 1.56 7.74
N GLN A 362 -5.39 2.61 8.56
CA GLN A 362 -4.20 3.24 9.16
C GLN A 362 -4.42 3.52 10.64
N TRP A 363 -3.56 2.99 11.52
CA TRP A 363 -3.58 3.30 12.95
C TRP A 363 -3.09 4.72 13.22
N SER A 364 -3.69 5.39 14.21
CA SER A 364 -3.25 6.73 14.57
C SER A 364 -1.82 6.72 15.17
N PRO A 365 -0.87 7.49 14.61
CA PRO A 365 0.51 7.56 15.13
C PRO A 365 0.61 8.25 16.52
N THR A 366 -0.50 8.74 17.08
CA THR A 366 -0.55 9.36 18.42
C THR A 366 -1.59 8.77 19.38
N GLN A 367 -2.48 7.89 18.92
CA GLN A 367 -3.57 7.35 19.75
C GLN A 367 -3.80 5.86 19.44
N GLY A 368 -3.22 4.97 20.26
CA GLY A 368 -3.20 3.52 19.99
C GLY A 368 -4.57 2.84 19.88
N ASP A 369 -5.64 3.45 20.38
CA ASP A 369 -7.01 2.94 20.24
C ASP A 369 -7.75 3.46 18.98
N VAL A 370 -7.17 4.39 18.24
CA VAL A 370 -7.81 5.07 17.09
C VAL A 370 -7.30 4.51 15.76
N LEU A 371 -8.24 4.21 14.87
CA LEU A 371 -8.02 3.57 13.58
C LEU A 371 -8.78 4.34 12.49
N LEU A 372 -8.14 4.67 11.37
CA LEU A 372 -8.76 5.24 10.19
C LEU A 372 -9.05 4.14 9.17
N SER A 373 -10.15 4.25 8.44
CA SER A 373 -10.47 3.41 7.28
C SER A 373 -10.84 4.25 6.07
N ALA A 374 -10.28 3.94 4.91
CA ALA A 374 -10.77 4.41 3.62
C ALA A 374 -11.60 3.31 2.94
N ARG A 375 -12.66 3.69 2.23
CA ARG A 375 -13.60 2.77 1.59
C ARG A 375 -13.87 3.10 0.13
N ALA A 376 -14.24 2.08 -0.63
CA ALA A 376 -15.03 2.23 -1.83
C ALA A 376 -16.31 3.06 -1.56
N GLY A 377 -16.78 3.80 -2.57
CA GLY A 377 -17.78 4.86 -2.43
C GLY A 377 -17.25 6.19 -1.88
N GLY A 378 -15.92 6.36 -1.78
CA GLY A 378 -15.26 7.66 -1.55
C GLY A 378 -15.27 8.20 -0.13
N VAL A 379 -15.51 7.33 0.85
CA VAL A 379 -15.73 7.68 2.26
C VAL A 379 -14.49 7.37 3.09
N VAL A 380 -14.12 8.31 3.97
CA VAL A 380 -13.09 8.09 5.00
C VAL A 380 -13.73 8.22 6.39
N GLU A 381 -13.35 7.30 7.28
CA GLU A 381 -13.92 7.17 8.63
C GLU A 381 -12.83 7.03 9.69
N VAL A 382 -13.08 7.54 10.89
CA VAL A 382 -12.23 7.35 12.07
C VAL A 382 -12.99 6.61 13.15
N TRP A 383 -12.41 5.52 13.63
CA TRP A 383 -12.95 4.58 14.59
C TRP A 383 -12.26 4.69 15.95
N ASP A 384 -12.99 4.33 17.00
CA ASP A 384 -12.44 4.08 18.33
C ASP A 384 -12.58 2.58 18.60
N THR A 385 -11.45 1.87 18.67
CA THR A 385 -11.45 0.41 18.81
C THR A 385 -11.98 -0.09 20.16
N ARG A 386 -12.30 0.81 21.11
CA ARG A 386 -13.02 0.49 22.34
C ARG A 386 -14.54 0.46 22.15
N ASP A 387 -15.05 1.02 21.05
CA ASP A 387 -16.47 1.03 20.68
C ASP A 387 -16.64 1.04 19.15
N MET A 388 -16.47 -0.11 18.51
CA MET A 388 -16.59 -0.27 17.05
C MET A 388 -18.05 -0.23 16.52
N ARG A 389 -19.05 0.13 17.33
CA ARG A 389 -20.47 0.17 16.93
C ARG A 389 -20.84 1.22 15.89
N ALA A 390 -19.97 2.22 15.70
CA ALA A 390 -20.10 3.28 14.70
C ALA A 390 -18.79 4.07 14.63
N SER A 391 -18.46 4.59 13.44
CA SER A 391 -17.39 5.57 13.25
C SER A 391 -17.68 6.86 14.05
N LYS A 392 -16.63 7.50 14.55
CA LYS A 392 -16.69 8.71 15.41
C LYS A 392 -16.53 10.00 14.59
N VAL A 393 -15.83 9.91 13.46
CA VAL A 393 -15.74 10.94 12.43
C VAL A 393 -15.91 10.27 11.07
N ARG A 394 -16.60 10.92 10.13
CA ARG A 394 -16.87 10.40 8.78
C ARG A 394 -17.01 11.58 7.81
N TRP A 395 -16.37 11.51 6.65
CA TRP A 395 -16.54 12.49 5.57
C TRP A 395 -16.44 11.83 4.19
N GLN A 396 -16.95 12.54 3.17
CA GLN A 396 -16.73 12.22 1.78
C GLN A 396 -15.41 12.88 1.36
N ALA A 397 -14.43 12.10 0.91
CA ALA A 397 -13.12 12.62 0.48
C ALA A 397 -13.10 12.94 -1.01
N ASP A 398 -13.69 12.06 -1.82
CA ASP A 398 -13.88 12.20 -3.27
C ASP A 398 -15.22 11.56 -3.69
N PRO A 399 -15.82 11.91 -4.84
CA PRO A 399 -16.98 11.18 -5.38
C PRO A 399 -16.68 9.78 -5.92
N THR A 400 -15.41 9.44 -6.20
CA THR A 400 -14.98 8.08 -6.52
C THR A 400 -14.37 7.38 -5.29
N ASP A 401 -14.05 6.10 -5.42
CA ASP A 401 -13.44 5.28 -4.37
C ASP A 401 -12.11 5.87 -3.88
N ILE A 402 -11.83 5.75 -2.57
CA ILE A 402 -10.51 6.06 -1.99
C ILE A 402 -9.77 4.73 -1.83
N ASN A 403 -8.80 4.50 -2.71
CA ASN A 403 -8.03 3.25 -2.77
C ASN A 403 -6.98 3.19 -1.66
N VAL A 404 -6.37 4.33 -1.33
CA VAL A 404 -5.22 4.42 -0.42
C VAL A 404 -5.24 5.70 0.39
N ALA A 405 -4.63 5.65 1.58
CA ALA A 405 -4.45 6.77 2.47
C ALA A 405 -3.27 6.51 3.42
N ASP A 406 -2.53 7.56 3.79
CA ASP A 406 -1.49 7.49 4.82
C ASP A 406 -1.65 8.63 5.83
N TRP A 407 -1.37 8.31 7.09
CA TRP A 407 -1.50 9.21 8.24
C TRP A 407 -0.11 9.60 8.74
N ASN A 408 0.26 10.85 8.47
CA ASN A 408 1.61 11.38 8.68
C ASN A 408 2.17 10.99 10.06
N ARG A 409 3.23 10.16 10.04
CA ARG A 409 3.80 9.51 11.23
C ARG A 409 4.69 10.46 12.06
N ALA A 410 5.03 11.64 11.54
CA ALA A 410 5.76 12.66 12.29
C ALA A 410 4.89 13.32 13.35
N ARG A 411 5.44 13.52 14.55
CA ARG A 411 4.66 13.89 15.74
C ARG A 411 4.01 15.27 15.66
N GLN A 412 4.57 16.20 14.88
CA GLN A 412 4.09 17.57 14.76
C GLN A 412 3.14 17.74 13.55
N ALA A 413 3.38 17.05 12.43
CA ALA A 413 2.41 16.86 11.35
C ALA A 413 1.33 15.79 11.59
N SER A 414 1.28 15.09 12.74
CA SER A 414 0.37 13.95 13.03
C SER A 414 -1.15 14.22 12.97
N HIS A 415 -1.53 15.42 12.56
CA HIS A 415 -2.88 15.88 12.29
C HIS A 415 -3.20 15.90 10.78
N LEU A 416 -2.22 15.57 9.93
CA LEU A 416 -2.32 15.48 8.48
C LEU A 416 -2.55 14.03 8.02
N LEU A 417 -3.36 13.91 6.98
CA LEU A 417 -3.69 12.68 6.28
C LEU A 417 -3.61 12.96 4.78
N VAL A 418 -3.08 12.04 3.98
CA VAL A 418 -3.19 12.05 2.52
C VAL A 418 -4.15 10.95 2.07
N THR A 419 -4.92 11.18 1.02
CA THR A 419 -5.82 10.19 0.39
C THR A 419 -5.65 10.20 -1.12
N GLY A 420 -5.54 9.02 -1.73
CA GLY A 420 -5.55 8.81 -3.17
C GLY A 420 -6.85 8.16 -3.65
N ALA A 421 -7.48 8.75 -4.67
CA ALA A 421 -8.76 8.31 -5.21
C ALA A 421 -8.65 7.65 -6.59
N ASP A 422 -9.64 6.84 -6.96
CA ASP A 422 -9.74 6.24 -8.31
C ASP A 422 -9.84 7.30 -9.44
N SER A 423 -10.38 8.48 -9.13
CA SER A 423 -10.38 9.65 -10.02
C SER A 423 -9.00 10.23 -10.35
N GLY A 424 -7.93 9.75 -9.74
CA GLY A 424 -6.59 10.34 -9.79
C GLY A 424 -6.41 11.54 -8.85
N ALA A 425 -7.42 11.87 -8.04
CA ALA A 425 -7.31 12.93 -7.06
C ALA A 425 -6.46 12.52 -5.85
N VAL A 426 -5.36 13.23 -5.63
CA VAL A 426 -4.61 13.23 -4.36
C VAL A 426 -5.02 14.44 -3.53
N ALA A 427 -5.42 14.21 -2.28
CA ALA A 427 -5.92 15.25 -1.38
C ALA A 427 -5.30 15.14 0.01
N VAL A 428 -4.91 16.29 0.60
CA VAL A 428 -4.32 16.39 1.94
C VAL A 428 -5.34 17.01 2.90
N TRP A 429 -5.53 16.41 4.07
CA TRP A 429 -6.56 16.76 5.04
C TRP A 429 -5.95 17.12 6.39
N ASP A 430 -6.44 18.19 7.01
CA ASP A 430 -6.17 18.51 8.41
C ASP A 430 -7.32 18.00 9.28
N LEU A 431 -7.07 16.95 10.07
CA LEU A 431 -8.06 16.29 10.92
C LEU A 431 -8.72 17.26 11.94
N ARG A 432 -8.11 18.40 12.22
CA ARG A 432 -8.64 19.45 13.10
C ARG A 432 -9.64 20.39 12.39
N LYS A 433 -9.74 20.32 11.05
CA LYS A 433 -10.51 21.24 10.19
C LYS A 433 -11.60 20.55 9.35
N LEU A 434 -11.80 19.23 9.48
CA LEU A 434 -12.72 18.41 8.67
C LEU A 434 -14.17 18.93 8.56
N SER A 435 -14.62 19.83 9.45
CA SER A 435 -15.89 20.55 9.34
C SER A 435 -16.10 21.31 8.02
N ALA A 436 -15.04 21.55 7.23
CA ALA A 436 -15.12 22.22 5.94
C ALA A 436 -15.56 21.32 4.77
N THR A 437 -15.48 19.99 4.89
CA THR A 437 -15.64 18.99 3.79
C THR A 437 -14.70 19.14 2.57
N GLU A 438 -13.89 20.19 2.51
CA GLU A 438 -12.82 20.38 1.53
C GLU A 438 -11.45 20.04 2.14
N PRO A 439 -10.52 19.44 1.36
CA PRO A 439 -9.14 19.21 1.80
C PRO A 439 -8.37 20.54 1.91
N ILE A 440 -7.27 20.55 2.67
CA ILE A 440 -6.41 21.73 2.77
C ILE A 440 -5.58 21.96 1.50
N GLN A 441 -5.29 20.89 0.75
CA GLN A 441 -4.53 20.92 -0.49
C GLN A 441 -4.98 19.77 -1.40
N ARG A 442 -4.88 19.96 -2.71
CA ARG A 442 -4.98 18.89 -3.73
C ARG A 442 -3.75 18.98 -4.63
N LEU A 443 -3.27 17.85 -5.15
CA LEU A 443 -2.07 17.79 -5.99
C LEU A 443 -2.49 17.44 -7.45
N PRO A 444 -2.61 18.44 -8.35
CA PRO A 444 -3.27 18.26 -9.64
C PRO A 444 -2.29 17.77 -10.72
N TRP A 445 -1.93 16.49 -10.68
CA TRP A 445 -1.00 15.89 -11.65
C TRP A 445 -1.50 14.59 -12.28
N HIS A 446 -1.74 13.57 -11.45
CA HIS A 446 -2.17 12.25 -11.91
C HIS A 446 -3.56 12.28 -12.54
N LYS A 447 -3.76 11.41 -13.53
CA LYS A 447 -4.96 11.41 -14.41
C LYS A 447 -5.67 10.05 -14.43
N ARG A 448 -5.27 9.14 -13.55
CA ARG A 448 -5.77 7.77 -13.38
C ARG A 448 -5.71 7.36 -11.91
N SER A 449 -6.38 6.26 -11.58
CA SER A 449 -6.44 5.63 -10.27
C SER A 449 -5.12 5.70 -9.50
N ILE A 450 -5.15 6.32 -8.31
CA ILE A 450 -4.00 6.36 -7.39
C ILE A 450 -3.87 4.98 -6.74
N THR A 451 -2.67 4.40 -6.79
CA THR A 451 -2.39 3.05 -6.28
C THR A 451 -1.59 3.06 -4.97
N SER A 452 -0.84 4.13 -4.69
CA SER A 452 -0.10 4.28 -3.42
C SER A 452 0.11 5.75 -3.05
N VAL A 453 0.13 6.05 -1.75
CA VAL A 453 0.49 7.35 -1.15
C VAL A 453 1.22 7.11 0.18
N GLU A 454 2.37 7.74 0.42
CA GLU A 454 3.10 7.63 1.70
C GLU A 454 3.86 8.92 2.06
N PHE A 455 3.70 9.40 3.28
CA PHE A 455 4.53 10.47 3.85
C PHE A 455 5.92 9.94 4.21
N SER A 456 6.98 10.69 3.86
CA SER A 456 8.34 10.24 4.12
C SER A 456 8.65 10.12 5.61
N MET A 457 9.15 8.96 6.02
CA MET A 457 9.63 8.67 7.38
C MET A 457 10.73 9.64 7.86
N HIS A 458 11.38 10.35 6.94
CA HIS A 458 12.50 11.25 7.21
C HIS A 458 12.14 12.74 7.15
N ASN A 459 11.12 13.13 6.36
CA ASN A 459 10.64 14.50 6.27
C ASN A 459 9.12 14.56 6.19
N GLU A 460 8.50 15.27 7.13
CA GLU A 460 7.05 15.31 7.29
C GLU A 460 6.31 16.11 6.22
N SER A 461 7.00 16.96 5.46
CA SER A 461 6.40 17.65 4.31
C SER A 461 6.47 16.85 3.02
N VAL A 462 7.25 15.76 2.97
CA VAL A 462 7.50 15.01 1.73
C VAL A 462 6.58 13.79 1.59
N LEU A 463 6.16 13.55 0.35
CA LEU A 463 5.14 12.57 -0.02
C LEU A 463 5.58 11.82 -1.29
N SER A 464 5.34 10.51 -1.35
CA SER A 464 5.36 9.71 -2.58
C SER A 464 3.93 9.41 -3.06
N VAL A 465 3.72 9.34 -4.37
CA VAL A 465 2.45 8.91 -4.99
C VAL A 465 2.73 7.99 -6.17
N THR A 466 1.96 6.91 -6.33
CA THR A 466 1.89 6.14 -7.60
C THR A 466 0.48 6.08 -8.14
N ALA A 467 0.36 5.96 -9.47
CA ALA A 467 -0.92 5.81 -10.15
C ALA A 467 -0.81 4.91 -11.39
N ASP A 468 -1.95 4.39 -11.85
CA ASP A 468 -2.06 3.60 -13.11
C ASP A 468 -1.80 4.42 -14.40
N ASP A 469 -1.27 5.65 -14.28
CA ASP A 469 -0.63 6.42 -15.37
C ASP A 469 0.89 6.17 -15.53
N GLY A 470 1.42 5.16 -14.84
CA GLY A 470 2.77 4.60 -15.07
C GLY A 470 3.90 5.39 -14.41
N GLN A 471 3.58 6.10 -13.33
CA GLN A 471 4.47 7.08 -12.69
C GLN A 471 4.55 6.87 -11.18
N CYS A 472 5.71 7.18 -10.61
CA CYS A 472 5.89 7.48 -9.20
C CYS A 472 6.37 8.93 -9.06
N THR A 473 5.62 9.77 -8.35
CA THR A 473 5.96 11.19 -8.14
C THR A 473 6.33 11.47 -6.69
N LEU A 474 7.32 12.34 -6.48
CA LEU A 474 7.73 12.79 -5.15
C LEU A 474 7.43 14.27 -4.99
N TRP A 475 6.83 14.62 -3.86
CA TRP A 475 6.25 15.93 -3.58
C TRP A 475 6.84 16.55 -2.32
N ASP A 476 6.93 17.87 -2.26
CA ASP A 476 7.20 18.63 -1.03
C ASP A 476 6.07 19.63 -0.76
N LEU A 477 5.30 19.36 0.30
CA LEU A 477 4.17 20.16 0.73
C LEU A 477 4.57 21.44 1.48
N SER A 478 5.86 21.64 1.78
CA SER A 478 6.36 22.89 2.38
C SER A 478 6.43 24.04 1.37
N LEU A 479 6.39 23.73 0.07
CA LEU A 479 6.48 24.68 -1.03
C LEU A 479 5.13 25.37 -1.32
N GLU A 480 4.68 26.20 -0.38
CA GLU A 480 3.68 27.24 -0.64
C GLU A 480 4.38 28.50 -1.22
N ARG A 481 4.33 28.69 -2.54
CA ARG A 481 4.81 29.91 -3.22
C ARG A 481 3.64 30.71 -3.78
N ASP A 482 3.79 32.04 -3.93
CA ASP A 482 2.76 32.86 -4.56
C ASP A 482 2.75 32.58 -6.08
N PRO A 483 1.64 32.08 -6.64
CA PRO A 483 1.59 31.66 -8.04
C PRO A 483 1.72 32.82 -9.04
N SER A 484 1.73 34.08 -8.58
CA SER A 484 1.92 35.25 -9.43
C SER A 484 3.36 35.73 -9.57
N GLU A 485 4.26 35.39 -8.63
CA GLU A 485 5.64 35.91 -8.65
C GLU A 485 6.65 34.96 -9.33
N GLU A 486 6.53 33.63 -9.17
CA GLU A 486 7.60 32.71 -9.60
C GLU A 486 7.35 31.84 -10.85
N GLN A 487 6.11 31.70 -11.34
CA GLN A 487 5.87 30.98 -12.61
C GLN A 487 6.58 31.66 -13.80
N GLN A 488 6.80 32.98 -13.72
CA GLN A 488 7.66 33.71 -14.66
C GLN A 488 9.14 33.39 -14.39
N VAL A 489 9.57 33.41 -13.13
CA VAL A 489 10.97 33.18 -12.73
C VAL A 489 11.48 31.79 -13.10
N ILE A 490 10.72 30.70 -12.96
CA ILE A 490 11.15 29.36 -13.40
C ILE A 490 11.25 29.31 -14.93
N GLY A 491 10.26 29.86 -15.64
CA GLY A 491 10.27 29.94 -17.10
C GLY A 491 11.42 30.79 -17.66
N GLU A 492 11.83 31.83 -16.94
CA GLU A 492 12.93 32.74 -17.31
C GLU A 492 14.31 32.19 -16.90
N LEU A 493 14.47 31.61 -15.70
CA LEU A 493 15.71 30.99 -15.22
C LEU A 493 16.22 29.91 -16.16
N PHE A 494 15.33 29.02 -16.59
CA PHE A 494 15.67 27.94 -17.53
C PHE A 494 15.43 28.32 -18.99
N ASN A 495 14.87 29.51 -19.26
CA ASN A 495 14.43 29.96 -20.60
C ASN A 495 13.51 28.94 -21.30
N ARG A 496 12.61 28.32 -20.51
CA ARG A 496 11.75 27.17 -20.85
C ARG A 496 10.31 27.42 -20.41
N ALA A 497 9.57 28.15 -21.26
CA ALA A 497 8.16 28.48 -21.03
C ALA A 497 7.22 27.26 -20.97
N ASP A 498 7.68 26.07 -21.36
CA ASP A 498 6.96 24.81 -21.19
C ASP A 498 6.98 24.26 -19.75
N LEU A 499 7.73 24.85 -18.82
CA LEU A 499 7.73 24.44 -17.41
C LEU A 499 6.54 24.99 -16.60
N THR A 500 5.82 26.01 -17.08
CA THR A 500 4.76 26.70 -16.30
C THR A 500 3.49 25.87 -16.05
N GLY A 501 3.42 24.64 -16.56
CA GLY A 501 2.34 23.68 -16.31
C GLY A 501 2.63 22.68 -15.18
N ILE A 502 3.86 22.65 -14.66
CA ILE A 502 4.27 21.76 -13.57
C ILE A 502 3.94 22.42 -12.22
N PRO A 503 3.30 21.73 -11.25
CA PRO A 503 3.12 22.25 -9.90
C PRO A 503 4.46 22.40 -9.17
N ASP A 504 4.69 23.52 -8.49
CA ASP A 504 5.96 23.81 -7.78
C ASP A 504 6.30 22.79 -6.68
N GLN A 505 5.29 22.06 -6.16
CA GLN A 505 5.46 21.01 -5.17
C GLN A 505 5.98 19.69 -5.77
N LEU A 506 5.95 19.50 -7.11
CA LEU A 506 6.39 18.26 -7.76
C LEU A 506 7.91 18.25 -7.94
N MET A 507 8.59 17.56 -7.02
CA MET A 507 10.04 17.58 -6.89
C MET A 507 10.75 16.48 -7.68
N PHE A 508 10.08 15.37 -7.98
CA PHE A 508 10.64 14.29 -8.79
C PHE A 508 9.56 13.45 -9.47
N GLN A 509 9.91 12.84 -10.62
CA GLN A 509 9.03 11.99 -11.40
C GLN A 509 9.80 10.79 -11.97
N HIS A 510 9.61 9.61 -11.36
CA HIS A 510 9.98 8.33 -11.94
C HIS A 510 8.87 7.87 -12.91
N GLN A 511 9.23 7.41 -14.10
CA GLN A 511 8.31 7.13 -15.21
C GLN A 511 8.64 5.79 -15.88
N GLY A 512 7.66 5.19 -16.54
CA GLY A 512 7.83 3.95 -17.32
C GLY A 512 7.41 2.68 -16.60
N LEU A 513 6.84 2.80 -15.39
CA LEU A 513 6.33 1.67 -14.62
C LEU A 513 5.08 1.06 -15.29
N THR A 514 5.00 -0.27 -15.31
CA THR A 514 3.87 -1.03 -15.88
C THR A 514 2.92 -1.48 -14.79
N HIS A 515 1.78 -0.79 -14.64
CA HIS A 515 0.79 -1.01 -13.58
C HIS A 515 1.36 -0.94 -12.14
N PRO A 516 1.81 0.25 -11.67
CA PRO A 516 2.35 0.42 -10.32
C PRO A 516 1.35 0.00 -9.24
N LYS A 517 1.80 -0.68 -8.19
CA LYS A 517 0.93 -1.09 -7.05
C LYS A 517 1.29 -0.41 -5.74
N GLU A 518 2.54 -0.47 -5.28
CA GLU A 518 2.96 0.18 -4.04
C GLU A 518 4.27 0.96 -4.19
N ALA A 519 4.44 2.00 -3.36
CA ALA A 519 5.66 2.77 -3.22
C ALA A 519 5.96 3.06 -1.74
N HIS A 520 7.14 2.64 -1.27
CA HIS A 520 7.54 2.75 0.14
C HIS A 520 8.84 3.53 0.33
N TRP A 521 8.92 4.38 1.37
CA TRP A 521 10.16 5.07 1.75
C TRP A 521 11.05 4.17 2.60
N HIS A 522 12.35 4.10 2.28
CA HIS A 522 13.26 3.27 3.05
C HIS A 522 13.56 3.88 4.43
N SER A 523 12.97 3.30 5.48
CA SER A 523 13.03 3.78 6.88
C SER A 523 14.43 4.06 7.42
N GLN A 524 15.46 3.39 6.90
CA GLN A 524 16.87 3.57 7.32
C GLN A 524 17.76 4.33 6.33
N ILE A 525 17.29 4.66 5.12
CA ILE A 525 18.09 5.31 4.05
C ILE A 525 17.34 6.56 3.56
N PRO A 526 17.73 7.76 4.01
CA PRO A 526 17.07 9.00 3.62
C PRO A 526 17.04 9.17 2.09
N GLY A 527 15.83 9.40 1.58
CA GLY A 527 15.58 9.69 0.16
C GLY A 527 15.52 8.48 -0.77
N MET A 528 15.72 7.26 -0.27
CA MET A 528 15.54 6.04 -1.06
C MET A 528 14.05 5.66 -1.07
N VAL A 529 13.52 5.42 -2.26
CA VAL A 529 12.16 4.97 -2.52
C VAL A 529 12.25 3.63 -3.25
N VAL A 530 11.35 2.71 -2.92
CA VAL A 530 11.18 1.47 -3.68
C VAL A 530 9.75 1.47 -4.22
N THR A 531 9.55 0.97 -5.44
CA THR A 531 8.21 0.80 -6.04
C THR A 531 8.06 -0.58 -6.67
N THR A 532 6.87 -1.18 -6.56
CA THR A 532 6.54 -2.45 -7.22
C THR A 532 5.56 -2.24 -8.38
N ASP A 533 5.78 -2.96 -9.47
CA ASP A 533 4.95 -2.97 -10.67
C ASP A 533 4.88 -4.39 -11.30
N TYR A 534 4.37 -4.52 -12.52
CA TYR A 534 4.26 -5.79 -13.21
C TYR A 534 5.60 -6.38 -13.71
N GLU A 535 6.64 -5.57 -13.87
CA GLU A 535 7.98 -6.03 -14.28
C GLU A 535 8.87 -6.39 -13.08
N GLY A 536 8.65 -5.77 -11.92
CA GLY A 536 9.29 -6.12 -10.66
C GLY A 536 9.40 -4.95 -9.68
N LEU A 537 10.55 -4.86 -9.01
CA LEU A 537 10.88 -3.79 -8.08
C LEU A 537 11.83 -2.77 -8.74
N ASN A 538 11.55 -1.49 -8.56
CA ASN A 538 12.44 -0.39 -8.91
C ASN A 538 12.92 0.27 -7.60
N LEU A 539 14.21 0.17 -7.32
CA LEU A 539 14.87 0.73 -6.13
C LEU A 539 15.59 2.01 -6.57
N PHE A 540 15.14 3.18 -6.12
CA PHE A 540 15.67 4.45 -6.64
C PHE A 540 15.84 5.53 -5.58
N ARG A 541 16.85 6.38 -5.82
CA ARG A 541 17.16 7.57 -5.03
C ARG A 541 17.32 8.73 -6.01
N PRO A 542 16.46 9.76 -5.97
CA PRO A 542 16.50 10.84 -6.95
C PRO A 542 17.73 11.73 -6.74
N MET A 543 18.25 12.36 -7.80
CA MET A 543 19.44 13.21 -7.73
C MET A 543 19.32 14.37 -6.71
N ASN A 544 18.09 14.82 -6.43
CA ASN A 544 17.77 15.91 -5.51
C ASN A 544 17.33 15.42 -4.11
N TRP A 545 17.58 14.15 -3.74
CA TRP A 545 17.16 13.60 -2.44
C TRP A 545 17.64 14.43 -1.24
N ARG A 546 18.83 15.05 -1.33
CA ARG A 546 19.37 15.95 -0.30
C ARG A 546 18.56 17.23 -0.09
N SER A 547 17.66 17.57 -1.02
CA SER A 547 16.69 18.66 -0.85
C SER A 547 15.38 18.17 -0.24
N LEU A 548 14.94 16.96 -0.60
CA LEU A 548 13.75 16.33 -0.03
C LEU A 548 13.93 15.95 1.45
N MET A 549 15.16 15.64 1.89
CA MET A 549 15.45 15.16 3.24
C MET A 549 16.04 16.26 4.17
N LYS A 550 15.59 17.51 4.00
CA LYS A 550 15.96 18.68 4.83
C LYS A 550 14.83 19.09 5.77
#